data_AF-A0AAD2CRE5-F1
#
_entry.id   AF-A0AAD2CRE5-F1
#
_cell.length_a   1.000
_cell.length_b   1.000
_cell.length_c   1.000
_cell.angle_alpha   90.00
_cell.angle_beta   90.00
_cell.angle_gamma   90.00
#
_symmetry.space_group_name_H-M   'P 1'
#
loop_
_entity.id
_entity.type
_entity.pdbx_description
1 polymer ?
#
loop_
_entity_poly.entity_id
_entity_poly.type
_entity_poly.pdbx_seq_one_letter_code
_entity_poly.pdbx_strand_id
1 'polypeptide(L)'
;ALRSLHNIVSRFARIVGLDKTDIPLAVYKGSFGEKFFIHSKVIASTLWTLAKKTYNLTDRDLQRHHKYTSHSLRAGAAVILHAAGINAIQIKFLLRWRSDSFFLYLRNVAHLSEQQNRAIDQLALATQSEVTAARAASQLIPNLV
;
A
#
# COMPACT_ATOMS: atom_id res chain seq x y z
N ALA A 1 4.31 -2.02 -18.54
CA ALA A 1 4.81 -3.41 -18.46
C ALA A 1 5.76 -3.76 -19.62
N LEU A 2 5.36 -3.52 -20.88
CA LEU A 2 6.14 -3.93 -22.07
C LEU A 2 7.55 -3.33 -22.13
N ARG A 3 7.69 -2.01 -21.87
CA ARG A 3 8.99 -1.32 -21.85
C ARG A 3 9.95 -1.90 -20.80
N SER A 4 9.43 -2.23 -19.61
CA SER A 4 10.23 -2.81 -18.52
C SER A 4 10.74 -4.20 -18.88
N LEU A 5 9.88 -5.04 -19.47
CA LEU A 5 10.27 -6.37 -19.95
C LEU A 5 11.31 -6.27 -21.08
N HIS A 6 11.06 -5.41 -22.07
CA HIS A 6 12.01 -5.14 -23.15
C HIS A 6 13.39 -4.73 -22.62
N ASN A 7 13.43 -3.84 -21.62
CA ASN A 7 14.68 -3.40 -21.01
C ASN A 7 15.41 -4.53 -20.27
N ILE A 8 14.67 -5.43 -19.61
CA ILE A 8 15.26 -6.60 -18.93
C ILE A 8 15.87 -7.55 -19.97
N VAL A 9 15.13 -7.89 -21.02
CA VAL A 9 15.60 -8.78 -22.09
C VAL A 9 16.78 -8.17 -22.83
N SER A 10 16.70 -6.89 -23.20
CA SER A 10 17.80 -6.17 -23.87
C SER A 10 19.06 -6.12 -23.00
N ARG A 11 18.89 -5.92 -21.69
CA ARG A 11 20.01 -5.93 -20.74
C ARG A 11 20.63 -7.33 -20.62
N PHE A 12 19.81 -8.38 -20.58
CA PHE A 12 20.28 -9.77 -20.55
C PHE A 12 21.06 -10.12 -21.83
N ALA A 13 20.51 -9.79 -23.01
CA ALA A 13 21.18 -9.99 -24.29
C ALA A 13 22.56 -9.32 -24.33
N ARG A 14 22.67 -8.09 -23.81
CA ARG A 14 23.92 -7.32 -23.77
C ARG A 14 24.95 -7.85 -22.75
N ILE A 15 24.52 -8.39 -21.62
CA ILE A 15 25.42 -8.79 -20.51
C ILE A 15 25.80 -10.28 -20.58
N VAL A 16 24.86 -11.12 -21.01
CA VAL A 16 24.98 -12.58 -20.95
C VAL A 16 24.97 -13.18 -22.35
N GLY A 17 24.00 -12.79 -23.18
CA GLY A 17 23.71 -13.43 -24.46
C GLY A 17 22.42 -14.26 -24.37
N LEU A 18 21.57 -14.18 -25.40
CA LEU A 18 20.26 -14.86 -25.42
C LEU A 18 20.36 -16.38 -25.62
N ASP A 19 21.53 -16.88 -25.98
CA ASP A 19 21.85 -18.30 -26.12
C ASP A 19 21.93 -19.04 -24.78
N LYS A 20 22.08 -18.31 -23.66
CA LYS A 20 22.17 -18.88 -22.32
C LYS A 20 20.80 -19.00 -21.68
N THR A 21 20.30 -20.23 -21.54
CA THR A 21 18.98 -20.55 -20.99
C THR A 21 19.00 -20.96 -19.52
N ASP A 22 20.19 -21.20 -18.96
CA ASP A 22 20.43 -21.61 -17.58
C ASP A 22 20.61 -20.43 -16.61
N ILE A 23 20.74 -19.21 -17.14
CA ILE A 23 20.99 -18.00 -16.37
C ILE A 23 19.69 -17.18 -16.22
N PRO A 24 19.32 -16.76 -15.00
CA PRO A 24 18.16 -15.90 -14.79
C PRO A 24 18.23 -14.56 -15.55
N LEU A 25 17.10 -14.13 -16.14
CA LEU A 25 16.97 -12.87 -16.88
C LEU A 25 17.35 -11.61 -16.08
N ALA A 26 17.19 -11.63 -14.76
CA ALA A 26 17.38 -10.47 -13.89
C ALA A 26 18.86 -10.27 -13.50
N VAL A 27 19.70 -9.97 -14.49
CA VAL A 27 21.13 -9.64 -14.33
C VAL A 27 21.41 -8.15 -14.47
N TYR A 28 22.42 -7.66 -13.75
CA TYR A 28 23.00 -6.33 -13.94
C TYR A 28 24.53 -6.40 -13.91
N LYS A 29 25.17 -5.37 -14.47
CA LYS A 29 26.63 -5.26 -14.53
C LYS A 29 27.08 -4.33 -13.40
N GLY A 30 28.06 -4.76 -12.63
CA GLY A 30 28.71 -3.94 -11.62
C GLY A 30 29.78 -3.01 -12.21
N SER A 31 30.47 -2.27 -11.35
CA SER A 31 31.36 -1.18 -11.77
C SER A 31 32.62 -1.66 -12.49
N PHE A 32 33.10 -2.88 -12.18
CA PHE A 32 34.30 -3.47 -12.81
C PHE A 32 33.93 -4.52 -13.86
N GLY A 33 32.64 -4.57 -14.23
CA GLY A 33 32.12 -5.44 -15.27
C GLY A 33 31.71 -6.83 -14.84
N GLU A 34 31.78 -7.11 -13.54
CA GLU A 34 31.19 -8.28 -12.93
C GLU A 34 29.68 -8.36 -13.16
N LYS A 35 29.15 -9.60 -13.21
CA LYS A 35 27.73 -9.87 -13.43
C LYS A 35 27.10 -10.22 -12.09
N PHE A 36 26.02 -9.51 -11.74
CA PHE A 36 25.28 -9.73 -10.52
C PHE A 36 23.82 -10.05 -10.81
N PHE A 37 23.18 -10.74 -9.86
CA PHE A 37 21.75 -10.97 -9.86
C PHE A 37 21.06 -10.06 -8.85
N ILE A 38 19.81 -9.72 -9.15
CA ILE A 38 18.98 -8.96 -8.21
C ILE A 38 18.51 -9.92 -7.11
N HIS A 39 19.16 -9.85 -5.96
CA HIS A 39 18.77 -10.58 -4.75
C HIS A 39 17.99 -9.69 -3.77
N SER A 40 17.29 -10.32 -2.83
CA SER A 40 16.58 -9.63 -1.75
C SER A 40 17.48 -8.66 -0.97
N LYS A 41 18.74 -9.03 -0.72
CA LYS A 41 19.74 -8.18 -0.05
C LYS A 41 20.05 -6.90 -0.85
N VAL A 42 20.17 -7.02 -2.18
CA VAL A 42 20.39 -5.86 -3.06
C VAL A 42 19.19 -4.93 -2.99
N ILE A 43 17.98 -5.47 -3.15
CA ILE A 43 16.73 -4.69 -3.05
C ILE A 43 16.62 -3.98 -1.69
N ALA A 44 16.85 -4.69 -0.58
CA ALA A 44 16.80 -4.11 0.75
C ALA A 44 17.83 -2.99 0.92
N SER A 45 19.08 -3.22 0.52
CA SER A 45 20.13 -2.19 0.60
C SER A 45 19.78 -0.93 -0.22
N THR A 46 19.24 -1.09 -1.43
CA THR A 46 18.76 0.03 -2.24
C THR A 46 17.63 0.79 -1.55
N LEU A 47 16.64 0.09 -0.99
CA LEU A 47 15.55 0.72 -0.25
C LEU A 47 16.05 1.46 0.99
N TRP A 48 17.06 0.93 1.69
CA TRP A 48 17.67 1.58 2.85
C TRP A 48 18.40 2.84 2.46
N THR A 49 19.21 2.81 1.41
CA THR A 49 19.89 4.02 0.89
C THR A 49 18.89 5.10 0.50
N LEU A 50 17.80 4.73 -0.15
CA LEU A 50 16.73 5.66 -0.50
C LEU A 50 16.06 6.25 0.75
N ALA A 51 15.65 5.41 1.70
CA ALA A 51 15.04 5.85 2.95
C ALA A 51 15.96 6.77 3.75
N LYS A 52 17.26 6.44 3.83
CA LYS A 52 18.29 7.25 4.49
C LYS A 52 18.32 8.65 3.91
N LYS A 53 18.34 8.75 2.58
CA LYS A 53 18.41 10.02 1.86
C LYS A 53 17.11 10.81 1.96
N THR A 54 15.97 10.15 1.79
CA THR A 54 14.65 10.81 1.77
C THR A 54 14.23 11.32 3.14
N TYR A 55 14.50 10.55 4.20
CA TYR A 55 14.06 10.88 5.57
C TYR A 55 15.20 11.34 6.48
N ASN A 56 16.39 11.59 5.93
CA ASN A 56 17.60 11.99 6.66
C ASN A 56 17.92 11.08 7.86
N LEU A 57 17.85 9.76 7.67
CA LEU A 57 18.03 8.76 8.73
C LEU A 57 19.50 8.46 8.98
N THR A 58 19.82 8.03 10.21
CA THR A 58 21.13 7.46 10.53
C THR A 58 21.13 5.95 10.33
N ASP A 59 22.33 5.34 10.28
CA ASP A 59 22.44 3.87 10.19
C ASP A 59 21.88 3.18 11.44
N ARG A 60 21.91 3.85 12.60
CA ARG A 60 21.28 3.38 13.84
C ARG A 60 19.76 3.32 13.71
N ASP A 61 19.16 4.32 13.05
CA ASP A 61 17.71 4.35 12.84
C ASP A 61 17.27 3.21 11.92
N LEU A 62 18.06 2.92 10.87
CA LEU A 62 17.82 1.82 9.95
C LEU A 62 18.02 0.44 10.62
N GLN A 63 19.03 0.27 11.47
CA GLN A 63 19.24 -0.97 12.22
C GLN A 63 18.12 -1.24 13.22
N ARG A 64 17.62 -0.20 13.89
CA ARG A 64 16.46 -0.30 14.79
C ARG A 64 15.15 -0.55 14.04
N HIS A 65 15.12 -0.22 12.75
CA HIS A 65 13.94 -0.29 11.92
C HIS A 65 14.24 -1.07 10.64
N HIS A 66 14.18 -2.41 10.73
CA HIS A 66 14.04 -3.34 9.59
C HIS A 66 12.72 -3.13 8.80
N LYS A 67 12.22 -1.89 8.75
CA LYS A 67 10.93 -1.46 8.23
C LYS A 67 10.98 -1.14 6.74
N TYR A 68 12.15 -1.04 6.12
CA TYR A 68 12.28 -0.68 4.71
C TYR A 68 12.68 -1.92 3.89
N THR A 69 11.68 -2.69 3.46
CA THR A 69 11.85 -3.91 2.66
C THR A 69 10.86 -3.91 1.50
N SER A 70 10.99 -4.83 0.56
CA SER A 70 9.99 -5.02 -0.48
C SER A 70 8.60 -5.32 0.10
N HIS A 71 8.54 -6.02 1.23
CA HIS A 71 7.30 -6.34 1.93
C HIS A 71 6.61 -5.10 2.50
N SER A 72 7.36 -4.21 3.14
CA SER A 72 6.79 -2.98 3.69
C SER A 72 6.36 -2.00 2.61
N LEU A 73 7.07 -1.95 1.47
CA LEU A 73 6.63 -1.18 0.30
C LEU A 73 5.27 -1.68 -0.21
N ARG A 74 5.08 -3.00 -0.29
CA ARG A 74 3.80 -3.60 -0.70
C ARG A 74 2.68 -3.35 0.31
N ALA A 75 2.98 -3.43 1.61
CA ALA A 75 2.02 -3.09 2.67
C ALA A 75 1.60 -1.61 2.61
N GLY A 76 2.56 -0.70 2.42
CA GLY A 76 2.31 0.73 2.25
C GLY A 76 1.47 1.03 1.01
N ALA A 77 1.72 0.35 -0.11
CA ALA A 77 0.90 0.46 -1.32
C ALA A 77 -0.55 0.06 -1.06
N ALA A 78 -0.80 -1.00 -0.27
CA ALA A 78 -2.15 -1.41 0.09
C ALA A 78 -2.88 -0.31 0.90
N VAL A 79 -2.19 0.31 1.85
CA VAL A 79 -2.72 1.43 2.65
C VAL A 79 -3.08 2.62 1.77
N ILE A 80 -2.17 3.05 0.89
CA ILE A 80 -2.39 4.21 0.02
C ILE A 80 -3.55 3.97 -0.94
N LEU A 81 -3.60 2.80 -1.59
CA LEU A 81 -4.69 2.46 -2.52
C LEU A 81 -6.03 2.41 -1.79
N HIS A 82 -6.07 1.85 -0.59
CA HIS A 82 -7.28 1.78 0.22
C HIS A 82 -7.75 3.18 0.64
N ALA A 83 -6.83 4.03 1.11
CA ALA A 83 -7.12 5.43 1.46
C ALA A 83 -7.62 6.26 0.26
N ALA A 84 -7.21 5.89 -0.97
CA ALA A 84 -7.71 6.48 -2.21
C ALA A 84 -9.08 5.95 -2.65
N GLY A 85 -9.73 5.07 -1.85
CA GLY A 85 -11.04 4.51 -2.15
C GLY A 85 -11.03 3.34 -3.14
N ILE A 86 -9.86 2.81 -3.50
CA ILE A 86 -9.78 1.60 -4.35
C ILE A 86 -10.29 0.41 -3.57
N ASN A 87 -11.17 -0.40 -4.18
CA ASN A 87 -11.81 -1.49 -3.48
C ASN A 87 -10.82 -2.62 -3.12
N ALA A 88 -11.12 -3.34 -2.03
CA ALA A 88 -10.26 -4.38 -1.48
C ALA A 88 -9.95 -5.51 -2.49
N ILE A 89 -10.90 -5.88 -3.35
CA ILE A 89 -10.73 -6.92 -4.37
C ILE A 89 -9.74 -6.45 -5.44
N GLN A 90 -9.86 -5.21 -5.91
CA GLN A 90 -8.92 -4.60 -6.84
C GLN A 90 -7.51 -4.51 -6.23
N ILE A 91 -7.39 -4.09 -4.96
CA ILE A 91 -6.10 -4.07 -4.25
C ILE A 91 -5.49 -5.47 -4.19
N LYS A 92 -6.31 -6.49 -3.88
CA LYS A 92 -5.90 -7.90 -3.85
C LYS A 92 -5.32 -8.34 -5.18
N PHE A 93 -5.97 -8.00 -6.31
CA PHE A 93 -5.48 -8.33 -7.65
C PHE A 93 -4.23 -7.51 -8.03
N LEU A 94 -4.27 -6.19 -7.87
CA LEU A 94 -3.17 -5.28 -8.25
C LEU A 94 -1.88 -5.61 -7.52
N LEU A 95 -1.98 -5.88 -6.21
CA LEU A 95 -0.83 -6.23 -5.38
C LEU A 95 -0.61 -7.74 -5.27
N ARG A 96 -1.40 -8.56 -5.97
CA ARG A 96 -1.27 -10.03 -6.04
C ARG A 96 -1.31 -10.74 -4.68
N TRP A 97 -2.21 -10.30 -3.80
CA TRP A 97 -2.44 -10.97 -2.52
C TRP A 97 -3.22 -12.26 -2.75
N ARG A 98 -2.70 -13.37 -2.21
CA ARG A 98 -3.37 -14.67 -2.32
C ARG A 98 -4.59 -14.76 -1.40
N SER A 99 -4.51 -14.14 -0.23
CA SER A 99 -5.57 -14.12 0.78
C SER A 99 -5.85 -12.70 1.25
N ASP A 100 -6.84 -12.56 2.11
CA ASP A 100 -7.28 -11.30 2.68
C ASP A 100 -6.42 -10.86 3.88
N SER A 101 -5.24 -11.49 4.06
CA SER A 101 -4.30 -11.14 5.12
C SER A 101 -3.81 -9.69 5.06
N PHE A 102 -3.92 -9.04 3.90
CA PHE A 102 -3.53 -7.63 3.72
C PHE A 102 -4.41 -6.65 4.51
N PHE A 103 -5.63 -7.04 4.93
CA PHE A 103 -6.46 -6.21 5.81
C PHE A 103 -5.78 -5.88 7.14
N LEU A 104 -4.81 -6.68 7.60
CA LEU A 104 -4.01 -6.37 8.80
C LEU A 104 -3.28 -5.03 8.68
N TYR A 105 -2.87 -4.65 7.46
CA TYR A 105 -2.22 -3.36 7.21
C TYR A 105 -3.21 -2.20 7.14
N LEU A 106 -4.49 -2.49 6.90
CA LEU A 106 -5.54 -1.48 6.78
C LEU A 106 -6.14 -1.09 8.12
N ARG A 107 -5.87 -1.83 9.20
CA ARG A 107 -6.50 -1.62 10.52
C ARG A 107 -6.26 -0.23 11.12
N ASN A 108 -5.09 0.36 10.90
CA ASN A 108 -4.65 1.59 11.57
C ASN A 108 -4.49 2.76 10.58
N VAL A 109 -5.42 2.91 9.65
CA VAL A 109 -5.40 4.02 8.70
C VAL A 109 -6.26 5.16 9.27
N ALA A 110 -5.69 6.34 9.49
CA ALA A 110 -6.41 7.50 10.03
C ALA A 110 -7.69 7.82 9.24
N HIS A 111 -7.63 7.64 7.92
CA HIS A 111 -8.78 7.78 7.03
C HIS A 111 -9.98 6.91 7.41
N LEU A 112 -9.75 5.66 7.88
CA LEU A 112 -10.83 4.79 8.33
C LEU A 112 -11.48 5.29 9.62
N SER A 113 -10.67 5.80 10.55
CA SER A 113 -11.18 6.42 11.78
C SER A 113 -12.08 7.63 11.46
N GLU A 114 -11.63 8.48 10.54
CA GLU A 114 -12.44 9.62 10.08
C GLU A 114 -13.73 9.17 9.36
N GLN A 115 -13.66 8.16 8.50
CA GLN A 115 -14.84 7.61 7.84
C GLN A 115 -15.84 7.05 8.84
N GLN A 116 -15.36 6.31 9.85
CA GLN A 116 -16.20 5.78 10.92
C GLN A 116 -16.87 6.90 11.71
N ASN A 117 -16.12 7.92 12.12
CA ASN A 117 -16.66 9.04 12.87
C ASN A 117 -17.74 9.77 12.06
N ARG A 118 -17.47 10.06 10.77
CA ARG A 118 -18.48 10.67 9.88
C ARG A 118 -19.74 9.83 9.75
N ALA A 119 -19.62 8.51 9.64
CA ALA A 119 -20.77 7.62 9.55
C ALA A 119 -21.61 7.61 10.85
N ILE A 120 -20.94 7.63 12.01
CA ILE A 120 -21.61 7.72 13.31
C ILE A 120 -22.31 9.07 13.47
N ASP A 121 -21.65 10.17 13.11
CA ASP A 121 -22.22 11.51 13.19
C ASP A 121 -23.46 11.66 12.29
N GLN A 122 -23.41 11.11 11.08
CA GLN A 122 -24.56 11.09 10.15
C GLN A 122 -25.75 10.31 10.73
N LEU A 123 -25.50 9.17 11.37
CA LEU A 123 -26.55 8.38 12.01
C LEU A 123 -27.15 9.10 13.23
N ALA A 124 -26.32 9.78 14.02
CA ALA A 124 -26.78 10.57 15.15
C ALA A 124 -27.68 11.73 14.71
N LEU A 125 -27.32 12.42 13.63
CA LEU A 125 -28.15 13.49 13.06
C LEU A 125 -29.49 12.97 12.54
N ALA A 126 -29.49 11.83 11.85
CA ALA A 126 -30.72 11.22 11.34
C ALA A 126 -31.68 10.84 12.48
N THR A 127 -31.18 10.15 13.51
CA THR A 127 -32.00 9.76 14.67
C THR A 127 -32.51 10.98 15.45
N GLN A 128 -31.70 12.03 15.60
CA GLN A 128 -32.14 13.28 16.25
C GLN A 128 -33.30 13.94 15.48
N SER A 129 -33.25 13.94 14.13
CA SER A 129 -34.29 14.52 13.30
C SER A 129 -35.62 13.77 13.41
N GLU A 130 -35.58 12.43 13.45
CA GLU A 130 -36.76 11.58 13.64
C GLU A 130 -37.40 11.78 15.02
N VAL A 131 -36.58 11.82 16.08
CA VAL A 131 -37.05 12.07 17.45
C VAL A 131 -37.68 13.46 17.58
N THR A 132 -37.10 14.46 16.92
CA THR A 132 -37.63 15.84 16.94
C THR A 132 -38.96 15.91 16.20
N ALA A 133 -39.08 15.25 15.05
CA ALA A 133 -40.34 15.16 14.31
C ALA A 133 -41.44 14.44 15.12
N ALA A 134 -41.11 13.32 15.77
CA ALA A 134 -42.05 12.58 16.61
C ALA A 134 -42.52 13.40 17.83
N ARG A 135 -41.62 14.17 18.46
CA ARG A 135 -41.97 15.09 19.55
C ARG A 135 -42.88 16.22 19.09
N ALA A 136 -42.60 16.82 17.93
CA ALA A 136 -43.45 17.87 17.36
C ALA A 136 -44.85 17.36 17.03
N ALA A 137 -44.96 16.14 16.48
CA ALA A 137 -46.25 15.50 16.21
C ALA A 137 -47.04 15.22 17.51
N SER A 138 -46.38 14.75 18.57
CA SER A 138 -47.01 14.51 19.87
C SER A 138 -47.53 15.81 20.53
N GLN A 139 -46.84 16.94 20.35
CA GLN A 139 -47.26 18.25 20.87
C GLN A 139 -48.46 18.87 20.11
N LEU A 140 -48.77 18.40 18.90
CA LEU A 140 -49.92 18.86 18.11
C LEU A 140 -51.23 18.12 18.43
N ILE A 141 -51.17 16.98 19.13
CA ILE A 141 -52.30 16.13 19.49
C ILE A 141 -53.11 16.57 20.75
N PRO A 142 -52.64 17.41 21.71
CA PRO A 142 -53.40 17.66 22.94
C PRO A 142 -54.63 18.59 22.83
N ASN A 143 -54.89 19.25 21.69
CA ASN A 143 -55.93 20.29 21.58
C ASN A 143 -57.22 19.83 20.84
N LEU A 144 -57.51 18.53 20.81
CA LEU A 144 -58.70 17.95 20.18
C LEU A 144 -59.52 17.11 21.17
N VAL A 145 -59.92 17.71 22.31
CA VAL A 145 -61.05 17.26 23.14
C VAL A 145 -61.74 18.49 23.71
#